data_AF-A0A239LPK6-F1
#
_entry.id   AF-A0A239LPK6-F1
#
_cell.length_a   1.000
_cell.length_b   1.000
_cell.length_c   1.000
_cell.angle_alpha   90.00
_cell.angle_beta   90.00
_cell.angle_gamma   90.00
#
_symmetry.space_group_name_H-M   'P 1'
#
loop_
_entity.id
_entity.type
_entity.pdbx_description
1 polymer ?
#
loop_
_entity_poly.entity_id
_entity_poly.type
_entity_poly.pdbx_seq_one_letter_code
_entity_poly.pdbx_strand_id
1 'polypeptide(L)'
;ISGCMNACGHHHVGHIGILGVDKKGEEFYQVSLGGSASRDASLGKILGPSFAQDAMPDVIEKLIAVYVEKRTEDERFIDTYQRIGIDPFKERVYAANH
;
A
#
# COMPACT_ATOMS: atom_id res chain seq x y z
N ILE A 1 8.69 0.14 -5.70
CA ILE A 1 9.03 1.23 -4.76
C ILE A 1 9.67 2.38 -5.53
N SER A 2 9.35 3.63 -5.19
CA SER A 2 10.05 4.82 -5.69
C SER A 2 10.68 5.55 -4.51
N GLY A 3 11.97 5.88 -4.58
CA GLY A 3 12.65 6.62 -3.51
C GLY A 3 12.26 8.11 -3.42
N CYS A 4 11.64 8.66 -4.47
CA CYS A 4 11.16 10.04 -4.51
C CYS A 4 9.91 10.18 -5.40
N MET A 5 9.35 11.39 -5.46
CA MET A 5 8.13 11.71 -6.19
C MET A 5 8.21 11.51 -7.71
N ASN A 6 9.39 11.32 -8.27
CA ASN A 6 9.59 11.12 -9.71
C ASN A 6 9.00 9.81 -10.26
N ALA A 7 8.52 8.92 -9.39
CA ALA A 7 7.76 7.73 -9.75
C ALA A 7 8.46 6.73 -10.69
N CYS A 8 9.80 6.67 -10.70
CA CYS A 8 10.57 5.72 -11.53
C CYS A 8 10.23 4.25 -11.26
N GLY A 9 9.71 3.93 -10.07
CA GLY A 9 9.22 2.60 -9.71
C GLY A 9 7.70 2.44 -9.85
N HIS A 10 7.04 3.32 -10.61
CA HIS A 10 5.61 3.31 -10.94
C HIS A 10 4.68 3.16 -9.74
N HIS A 11 5.02 3.77 -8.61
CA HIS A 11 4.31 3.56 -7.34
C HIS A 11 2.82 3.96 -7.39
N HIS A 12 2.42 4.90 -8.26
CA HIS A 12 1.01 5.27 -8.42
C HIS A 12 0.15 4.18 -9.08
N VAL A 13 0.74 3.28 -9.87
CA VAL A 13 0.04 2.20 -10.59
C VAL A 13 0.44 0.81 -10.11
N GLY A 14 1.22 0.73 -9.03
CA GLY A 14 1.50 -0.52 -8.33
C GLY A 14 0.32 -0.90 -7.43
N HIS A 15 0.00 -2.19 -7.37
CA HIS A 15 -1.03 -2.71 -6.46
C HIS A 15 -0.75 -2.30 -5.00
N ILE A 16 0.54 -2.34 -4.60
CA ILE A 16 1.09 -1.75 -3.39
C ILE A 16 2.17 -0.74 -3.83
N GLY A 17 1.79 0.53 -3.83
CA GLY A 17 2.67 1.65 -4.12
C GLY A 17 3.40 2.12 -2.87
N ILE A 18 4.71 2.34 -3.00
CA ILE A 18 5.56 2.88 -1.92
C ILE A 18 6.33 4.06 -2.49
N LEU A 19 6.16 5.23 -1.86
CA LEU A 19 6.84 6.48 -2.17
C LEU A 19 7.69 6.90 -0.97
N GLY A 20 8.99 7.07 -1.17
CA GLY A 20 9.88 7.72 -0.21
C GLY A 20 9.58 9.22 -0.08
N VAL A 21 9.54 9.71 1.15
CA VAL A 21 9.27 11.09 1.53
C VAL A 21 10.31 11.50 2.57
N ASP A 22 11.07 12.55 2.29
CA ASP A 22 11.95 13.17 3.29
C ASP A 22 11.11 14.06 4.22
N LYS A 23 11.26 13.88 5.53
CA LYS A 23 10.74 14.81 6.54
C LYS A 23 11.86 15.18 7.49
N LYS A 24 12.37 16.42 7.34
CA LYS A 24 13.41 16.98 8.23
C LYS A 24 14.70 16.13 8.25
N GLY A 25 15.05 15.50 7.13
CA GLY A 25 16.23 14.64 7.01
C GLY A 25 16.02 13.20 7.48
N GLU A 26 14.79 12.82 7.84
CA GLU A 26 14.40 11.44 8.15
C GLU A 26 13.61 10.84 6.99
N GLU A 27 13.88 9.57 6.67
CA GLU A 27 13.19 8.84 5.61
C GLU A 27 11.85 8.27 6.09
N PHE A 28 10.78 8.75 5.48
CA PHE A 28 9.43 8.22 5.64
C PHE A 28 8.93 7.59 4.33
N TYR A 29 7.93 6.74 4.45
CA TYR A 29 7.35 6.01 3.33
C TYR A 29 5.83 6.18 3.31
N GLN A 30 5.33 6.72 2.21
CA GLN A 30 3.90 6.82 1.93
C GLN A 30 3.46 5.56 1.17
N VAL A 31 2.45 4.89 1.73
CA VAL A 31 1.85 3.70 1.11
C VAL A 31 0.55 4.08 0.40
N SER A 32 0.36 3.53 -0.81
CA SER A 32 -0.88 3.60 -1.57
C SER A 32 -1.29 2.22 -2.07
N LEU A 33 -2.59 1.94 -2.12
CA LEU A 33 -3.12 0.64 -2.54
C LEU A 33 -4.08 0.75 -3.74
N GLY A 34 -4.07 -0.29 -4.58
CA GLY A 34 -5.07 -0.45 -5.64
C GLY A 34 -4.77 0.25 -6.95
N GLY A 35 -3.51 0.62 -7.19
CA GLY A 35 -3.08 1.09 -8.51
C GLY A 35 -2.93 -0.08 -9.48
N SER A 36 -3.31 0.10 -10.75
CA SER A 36 -3.17 -0.90 -11.82
C SER A 36 -2.73 -0.19 -13.09
N ALA A 37 -1.71 -0.75 -13.76
CA ALA A 37 -1.29 -0.34 -15.11
C ALA A 37 -1.89 -1.23 -16.21
N SER A 38 -2.80 -2.14 -15.83
CA SER A 38 -3.45 -3.07 -16.75
C SER A 38 -4.60 -2.38 -17.51
N ARG A 39 -5.44 -3.16 -18.19
CA ARG A 39 -6.60 -2.62 -18.95
C ARG A 39 -7.58 -1.85 -18.07
N ASP A 40 -7.69 -2.20 -16.80
CA ASP A 40 -8.45 -1.53 -15.75
C ASP A 40 -7.56 -0.49 -15.03
N ALA A 41 -6.98 0.43 -15.80
CA ALA A 41 -6.01 1.39 -15.27
C ALA A 41 -6.59 2.20 -14.10
N SER A 42 -5.89 2.19 -12.98
CA SER A 42 -6.29 2.87 -11.76
C SER A 42 -5.10 3.46 -11.02
N LEU A 43 -5.33 4.57 -10.33
CA LEU A 43 -4.34 5.15 -9.42
C LEU A 43 -4.54 4.59 -8.02
N GLY A 44 -3.44 4.27 -7.35
CA GLY A 44 -3.44 3.84 -5.97
C GLY A 44 -3.98 4.93 -5.04
N LYS A 45 -4.76 4.52 -4.05
CA LYS A 45 -5.29 5.41 -3.01
C LYS A 45 -4.36 5.39 -1.80
N ILE A 46 -4.11 6.58 -1.24
CA ILE A 46 -3.29 6.74 -0.04
C ILE A 46 -3.92 5.97 1.12
N LEU A 47 -3.13 5.09 1.74
CA LEU A 47 -3.56 4.27 2.87
C LEU A 47 -3.79 5.12 4.13
N GLY A 48 -2.95 6.14 4.35
CA GLY A 48 -3.04 7.03 5.50
C GLY A 48 -1.70 7.75 5.74
N PRO A 49 -1.38 8.14 6.99
CA PRO A 49 -0.08 8.73 7.32
C PRO A 49 1.12 7.89 6.87
N SER A 50 2.23 8.57 6.58
CA SER A 50 3.50 7.94 6.22
C SER A 50 4.14 7.20 7.41
N PHE A 51 4.87 6.14 7.13
CA PHE A 51 5.57 5.32 8.12
C PHE A 51 7.07 5.61 8.13
N ALA A 52 7.72 5.43 9.28
CA ALA A 52 9.19 5.41 9.34
C ALA A 52 9.73 4.16 8.64
N GLN A 53 11.01 4.21 8.22
CA GLN A 53 11.66 3.13 7.47
C GLN A 53 11.58 1.76 8.18
N ASP A 54 11.81 1.76 9.49
CA ASP A 54 11.81 0.59 10.36
C ASP A 54 10.43 -0.06 10.51
N ALA A 55 9.35 0.71 10.36
CA ALA A 55 7.97 0.22 10.41
C ALA A 55 7.51 -0.44 9.10
N MET A 56 8.20 -0.23 7.98
CA MET A 56 7.74 -0.73 6.68
C MET A 56 7.60 -2.25 6.57
N PRO A 57 8.51 -3.08 7.10
CA PRO A 57 8.33 -4.53 7.09
C PRO A 57 7.01 -4.98 7.74
N ASP A 58 6.68 -4.45 8.91
CA ASP A 58 5.44 -4.74 9.64
C ASP A 58 4.19 -4.26 8.88
N VAL A 59 4.25 -3.07 8.25
CA VAL A 59 3.15 -2.57 7.42
C VAL A 59 2.88 -3.51 6.24
N ILE A 60 3.93 -3.98 5.54
CA ILE A 60 3.77 -4.89 4.41
C ILE A 60 3.22 -6.25 4.87
N GLU A 61 3.71 -6.78 5.99
CA GLU A 61 3.20 -8.02 6.57
C GLU A 61 1.70 -7.93 6.88
N LYS A 62 1.28 -6.84 7.53
CA LYS A 62 -0.14 -6.56 7.82
C LYS A 62 -1.00 -6.49 6.55
N LEU A 63 -0.52 -5.84 5.49
CA LEU A 63 -1.23 -5.77 4.22
C LEU A 63 -1.38 -7.13 3.55
N ILE A 64 -0.31 -7.93 3.56
CA ILE A 64 -0.33 -9.29 3.01
C ILE A 64 -1.25 -10.19 3.85
N ALA A 65 -1.26 -10.05 5.17
CA ALA A 65 -2.14 -10.80 6.05
C ALA A 65 -3.62 -10.53 5.72
N VAL A 66 -4.03 -9.26 5.56
CA VAL A 66 -5.41 -8.93 5.15
C VAL A 66 -5.74 -9.55 3.80
N TYR A 67 -4.83 -9.48 2.83
CA TYR A 67 -5.04 -10.12 1.54
C TYR A 67 -5.22 -11.63 1.68
N VAL A 68 -4.33 -12.33 2.38
CA VAL A 68 -4.41 -13.79 2.55
C VAL A 68 -5.68 -14.22 3.30
N GLU A 69 -6.12 -13.45 4.30
CA GLU A 69 -7.33 -13.72 5.08
C GLU A 69 -8.62 -13.45 4.32
N LYS A 70 -8.62 -12.46 3.41
CA LYS A 70 -9.84 -12.00 2.73
C LYS A 70 -9.97 -12.50 1.30
N ARG A 71 -8.89 -13.01 0.69
CA ARG A 71 -8.91 -13.51 -0.69
C ARG A 71 -9.78 -14.75 -0.82
N THR A 72 -10.44 -14.90 -1.96
CA THR A 72 -11.02 -16.18 -2.38
C THR A 72 -9.98 -17.02 -3.12
N GLU A 73 -10.31 -18.27 -3.47
CA GLU A 73 -9.45 -19.10 -4.30
C GLU A 73 -9.08 -18.37 -5.61
N ASP A 74 -7.80 -18.47 -5.98
CA ASP A 74 -7.18 -17.86 -7.16
C ASP A 74 -7.34 -16.33 -7.34
N GLU A 75 -7.81 -15.62 -6.31
CA GLU A 75 -7.94 -14.17 -6.36
C GLU A 75 -6.58 -13.48 -6.20
N ARG A 76 -6.26 -12.53 -7.10
CA ARG A 76 -5.05 -11.71 -6.99
C ARG A 76 -5.27 -10.57 -6.00
N PHE A 77 -4.18 -9.99 -5.48
CA PHE A 77 -4.26 -8.86 -4.56
C PHE A 77 -5.18 -7.72 -5.05
N ILE A 78 -5.05 -7.33 -6.32
CA ILE A 78 -5.82 -6.23 -6.89
C ILE A 78 -7.32 -6.53 -6.94
N ASP A 79 -7.68 -7.78 -7.24
CA ASP A 79 -9.07 -8.22 -7.32
C ASP A 79 -9.69 -8.22 -5.90
N THR A 80 -8.95 -8.75 -4.90
CA THR A 80 -9.36 -8.70 -3.50
C THR A 80 -9.56 -7.25 -3.03
N TYR A 81 -8.61 -6.37 -3.33
CA TYR A 81 -8.71 -4.95 -2.98
C TYR A 81 -9.91 -4.26 -3.64
N GLN A 82 -10.17 -4.52 -4.91
CA GLN A 82 -11.32 -3.95 -5.63
C GLN A 82 -12.65 -4.41 -5.01
N ARG A 83 -12.72 -5.66 -4.53
CA ARG A 83 -13.92 -6.23 -3.90
C ARG A 83 -14.18 -5.72 -2.49
N ILE A 84 -13.16 -5.69 -1.63
CA ILE A 84 -13.33 -5.37 -0.20
C ILE A 84 -13.05 -3.90 0.14
N GLY A 85 -12.47 -3.15 -0.79
CA GLY A 85 -12.06 -1.77 -0.59
C GLY A 85 -10.82 -1.61 0.31
N ILE A 86 -10.53 -0.35 0.67
CA ILE A 86 -9.32 0.01 1.41
C ILE A 86 -9.48 -0.12 2.94
N ASP A 87 -10.71 -0.11 3.43
CA ASP A 87 -10.99 0.02 4.87
C ASP A 87 -10.43 -1.15 5.70
N PRO A 88 -10.59 -2.43 5.30
CA PRO A 88 -10.00 -3.55 6.05
C PRO A 88 -8.46 -3.45 6.16
N PHE A 89 -7.80 -2.90 5.13
CA PHE A 89 -6.36 -2.68 5.13
C PHE A 89 -5.96 -1.54 6.07
N LYS A 90 -6.71 -0.42 6.04
CA LYS A 90 -6.49 0.70 6.98
C LYS A 90 -6.66 0.26 8.42
N GLU A 91 -7.75 -0.43 8.72
CA GLU A 91 -8.03 -0.93 10.06
C GLU A 91 -6.89 -1.81 10.55
N ARG A 92 -6.45 -2.82 9.78
CA ARG A 92 -5.34 -3.68 10.22
C ARG A 92 -4.04 -2.93 10.44
N VAL A 93 -3.69 -2.02 9.54
CA VAL A 93 -2.41 -1.30 9.61
C VAL A 93 -2.37 -0.33 10.78
N TYR A 94 -3.48 0.37 11.07
CA TYR A 94 -3.53 1.40 12.11
C TYR A 94 -4.10 0.93 13.46
N ALA A 95 -4.73 -0.25 13.56
CA ALA A 95 -5.29 -0.76 14.82
C ALA A 95 -4.27 -1.00 15.94
N ALA A 96 -2.98 -1.14 15.63
CA ALA A 96 -1.92 -1.33 16.63
C ALA A 96 -1.36 -0.02 17.22
N ASN A 97 -1.81 1.15 16.73
CA ASN A 97 -1.30 2.47 17.12
C ASN A 97 -2.24 3.23 18.09
N HIS A 98 -3.11 2.51 18.83
CA HIS A 98 -3.99 3.05 19.87
C HIS A 98 -3.77 2.32 21.19
#